data_AF-A0A4R6VN19-F1
#
_entry.id   AF-A0A4R6VN19-F1
#
_cell.length_a   1.000
_cell.length_b   1.000
_cell.length_c   1.000
_cell.angle_alpha   90.00
_cell.angle_beta   90.00
_cell.angle_gamma   90.00
#
_symmetry.space_group_name_H-M   'P 1'
#
loop_
_entity.id
_entity.type
_entity.pdbx_description
1 polymer ?
#
loop_
_entity_poly.entity_id
_entity_poly.type
_entity_poly.pdbx_seq_one_letter_code
_entity_poly.pdbx_strand_id
1 'polypeptide(L)'
;MSMEQQQANLTPRIGTSLPFSICPDLVNQDTAVRLAYSCLPPVVDSGEKLSAVETTYGTIKVPRDFAEVLMWMKLRRKTSSIEISEKFEIELERCVKFVRFGLQNSLFISGLGN
;
A
#
# COMPACT_ATOMS: atom_id res chain seq x y z
N MET A 1 11.32 24.59 -6.74
CA MET A 1 12.42 23.63 -6.49
C MET A 1 12.49 22.70 -7.67
N SER A 2 13.68 22.44 -8.23
CA SER A 2 13.83 21.55 -9.38
C SER A 2 13.76 20.08 -8.94
N MET A 3 13.42 19.16 -9.86
CA MET A 3 13.40 17.72 -9.56
C MET A 3 14.75 17.19 -9.06
N GLU A 4 15.85 17.78 -9.52
CA GLU A 4 17.21 17.42 -9.08
C GLU A 4 17.42 17.72 -7.59
N GLN A 5 16.85 18.82 -7.09
CA GLN A 5 16.94 19.18 -5.67
C GLN A 5 16.10 18.27 -4.77
N GLN A 6 15.02 17.68 -5.28
CA GLN A 6 14.23 16.69 -4.53
C GLN A 6 14.94 15.33 -4.45
N GLN A 7 15.65 14.92 -5.51
CA GLN A 7 16.45 13.69 -5.50
C GLN A 7 17.64 13.73 -4.54
N ALA A 8 18.30 14.89 -4.42
CA ALA A 8 19.45 15.06 -3.53
C ALA A 8 19.10 14.92 -2.03
N ASN A 9 17.82 15.10 -1.66
CA ASN A 9 17.34 14.98 -0.28
C ASN A 9 16.89 13.56 0.09
N LEU A 10 16.98 12.59 -0.84
CA LEU A 10 16.63 11.21 -0.56
C LEU A 10 17.81 10.53 0.17
N THR A 11 17.77 10.51 1.50
CA THR A 11 18.72 9.73 2.30
C THR A 11 18.57 8.22 2.02
N PRO A 12 19.65 7.51 1.69
CA PRO A 12 19.62 6.05 1.59
C PRO A 12 19.41 5.44 2.97
N ARG A 13 18.41 4.56 3.13
CA ARG A 13 18.24 3.75 4.34
C ARG A 13 19.25 2.61 4.34
N ILE A 14 19.98 2.46 5.45
CA ILE A 14 20.82 1.28 5.69
C ILE A 14 19.93 0.16 6.24
N GLY A 15 19.87 -0.97 5.53
CA GLY A 15 19.13 -2.17 5.91
C GLY A 15 17.83 -2.39 5.12
N THR A 16 17.75 -3.56 4.48
CA THR A 16 16.63 -4.13 3.68
C THR A 16 16.50 -3.65 2.22
N SER A 17 17.34 -4.26 1.36
CA SER A 17 17.05 -4.84 0.02
C SER A 17 15.93 -4.30 -0.90
N LEU A 18 15.51 -3.04 -0.81
CA LEU A 18 14.67 -2.38 -1.81
C LEU A 18 15.32 -1.04 -2.18
N PRO A 19 15.83 -0.88 -3.42
CA PRO A 19 16.70 0.23 -3.78
C PRO A 19 15.98 1.60 -3.85
N PHE A 20 14.65 1.64 -3.79
CA PHE A 20 13.89 2.88 -3.76
C PHE A 20 12.65 2.72 -2.85
N SER A 21 12.58 3.46 -1.75
CA SER A 21 11.30 3.76 -1.14
C SER A 21 10.56 4.67 -2.13
N ILE A 22 9.44 4.22 -2.69
CA ILE A 22 8.52 5.16 -3.35
C ILE A 22 8.27 6.26 -2.32
N CYS A 23 8.65 7.50 -2.65
CA CYS A 23 8.17 8.65 -1.91
C CYS A 23 6.64 8.56 -1.97
N PRO A 24 5.93 8.34 -0.86
CA PRO A 24 4.49 8.09 -0.89
C PRO A 24 3.72 9.25 -1.57
N ASP A 25 4.33 10.43 -1.59
CA ASP A 25 3.82 11.64 -2.23
C ASP A 25 3.85 11.57 -3.77
N LEU A 26 4.65 10.68 -4.36
CA LEU A 26 4.73 10.41 -5.81
C LEU A 26 3.77 9.31 -6.29
N VAL A 27 2.98 8.72 -5.38
CA VAL A 27 1.97 7.72 -5.73
C VAL A 27 0.88 8.35 -6.59
N ASN A 28 0.65 7.78 -7.76
CA ASN A 28 -0.45 8.09 -8.66
C ASN A 28 -1.40 6.89 -8.81
N GLN A 29 -2.50 7.06 -9.54
CA GLN A 29 -3.54 6.03 -9.72
C GLN A 29 -3.03 4.74 -10.37
N ASP A 30 -2.00 4.84 -11.23
CA ASP A 30 -1.41 3.72 -11.98
C ASP A 30 -0.26 3.04 -11.25
N THR A 31 0.11 3.52 -10.06
CA THR A 31 1.25 3.00 -9.30
C THR A 31 1.01 1.54 -8.95
N ALA A 32 1.82 0.67 -9.55
CA ALA A 32 1.76 -0.77 -9.30
C ALA A 32 2.31 -1.11 -7.91
N VAL A 33 1.49 -1.77 -7.10
CA VAL A 33 1.83 -2.22 -5.76
C VAL A 33 1.54 -3.70 -5.59
N ARG A 34 2.28 -4.33 -4.68
CA ARG A 34 2.00 -5.69 -4.24
C ARG A 34 1.90 -5.72 -2.72
N LEU A 35 1.13 -6.68 -2.23
CA LEU A 35 1.05 -6.94 -0.80
C LEU A 35 2.42 -7.39 -0.27
N ALA A 36 2.89 -6.78 0.81
CA ALA A 36 4.20 -7.10 1.38
C ALA A 36 4.21 -8.48 2.05
N TYR A 37 3.04 -8.93 2.53
CA TYR A 37 2.86 -10.15 3.29
C TYR A 37 1.95 -11.13 2.55
N SER A 38 2.40 -12.37 2.34
CA SER A 38 1.59 -13.44 1.77
C SER A 38 0.51 -13.93 2.74
N CYS A 39 0.79 -13.84 4.04
CA CYS A 39 -0.10 -14.23 5.12
C CYS A 39 -0.52 -12.97 5.89
N LEU A 40 -1.67 -12.40 5.52
CA LEU A 40 -2.36 -11.46 6.40
C LEU A 40 -3.06 -12.27 7.49
N PRO A 41 -2.86 -11.91 8.77
CA PRO A 41 -3.61 -12.48 9.87
C PRO A 41 -5.11 -12.15 9.72
N PRO A 42 -5.98 -12.90 10.42
CA PRO A 42 -7.41 -12.69 10.33
C PRO A 42 -7.74 -11.24 10.68
N VAL A 43 -8.60 -10.64 9.87
CA VAL A 43 -9.18 -9.33 10.16
C VAL A 43 -9.98 -9.46 11.45
N VAL A 44 -9.46 -8.89 12.53
CA VAL A 44 -10.17 -8.87 13.81
C VAL A 44 -11.22 -7.77 13.74
N ASP A 45 -12.50 -8.17 13.74
CA ASP A 45 -13.63 -7.24 13.72
C ASP A 45 -13.82 -6.69 15.14
N SER A 46 -13.17 -5.56 15.44
CA SER A 46 -13.20 -4.98 16.79
C SER A 46 -14.35 -3.99 16.96
N GLY A 47 -15.56 -4.27 16.45
CA GLY A 47 -16.80 -3.49 16.71
C GLY A 47 -16.82 -2.02 16.24
N GLU A 48 -15.67 -1.40 16.04
CA GLU A 48 -15.44 -0.14 15.35
C GLU A 48 -15.17 -0.46 13.87
N LYS A 49 -15.50 0.47 12.97
CA LYS A 49 -15.55 0.34 11.50
C LYS A 49 -14.22 -0.01 10.79
N LEU A 50 -13.20 -0.48 11.53
CA LEU A 50 -11.84 -0.72 11.10
C LEU A 50 -11.45 -2.18 11.35
N SER A 51 -10.98 -2.82 10.30
CA SER A 51 -10.33 -4.12 10.28
C SER A 51 -8.88 -4.00 10.74
N ALA A 52 -8.47 -4.77 11.74
CA ALA A 52 -7.07 -4.81 12.18
C ALA A 52 -6.26 -5.85 11.39
N VAL A 53 -5.08 -5.46 10.90
CA VAL A 53 -4.10 -6.32 10.23
C VAL A 53 -2.82 -6.32 11.05
N GLU A 54 -2.47 -7.44 11.67
CA GLU A 54 -1.15 -7.58 12.29
C GLU A 54 -0.05 -7.73 11.22
N THR A 55 1.03 -6.98 11.40
CA THR A 55 2.24 -7.05 10.58
C THR A 55 3.44 -7.30 11.48
N THR A 56 4.60 -7.58 10.91
CA THR A 56 5.86 -7.73 11.66
C THR A 56 6.23 -6.49 12.48
N TYR A 57 5.68 -5.32 12.13
CA TYR A 57 5.96 -4.03 12.78
C TYR A 57 4.81 -3.54 13.68
N GLY A 58 3.76 -4.34 13.86
CA GLY A 58 2.61 -4.00 14.70
C GLY A 58 1.27 -4.08 13.96
N THR A 59 0.22 -3.64 14.63
CA THR A 59 -1.16 -3.72 14.11
C THR A 59 -1.52 -2.46 13.31
N ILE A 60 -1.95 -2.66 12.07
CA ILE A 60 -2.43 -1.61 11.17
C ILE A 60 -3.96 -1.65 11.15
N LYS A 61 -4.60 -0.51 11.41
CA LYS A 61 -6.06 -0.37 11.25
C LYS A 61 -6.37 -0.02 9.79
N VAL A 62 -7.18 -0.85 9.15
CA VAL A 62 -7.60 -0.73 7.75
C VAL A 62 -9.11 -0.53 7.70
N PRO A 63 -9.65 0.42 6.92
CA PRO A 63 -11.10 0.53 6.79
C PRO A 63 -11.71 -0.75 6.24
N ARG A 64 -12.89 -1.14 6.73
CA ARG A 64 -13.54 -2.41 6.36
C ARG A 64 -13.69 -2.59 4.85
N ASP A 65 -14.04 -1.54 4.12
CA ASP A 65 -14.18 -1.55 2.64
C ASP A 65 -12.88 -2.02 1.94
N PHE A 66 -11.71 -1.83 2.58
CA PHE A 66 -10.41 -2.25 2.06
C PHE A 66 -9.92 -3.60 2.60
N ALA A 67 -10.62 -4.22 3.55
CA ALA A 67 -10.28 -5.56 4.03
C ALA A 67 -10.46 -6.61 2.93
N GLU A 68 -11.55 -6.51 2.16
CA GLU A 68 -11.80 -7.36 1.00
C GLU A 68 -10.77 -7.13 -0.11
N VAL A 69 -10.37 -5.87 -0.32
CA VAL A 69 -9.29 -5.51 -1.25
C VAL A 69 -7.99 -6.24 -0.87
N LEU A 70 -7.62 -6.24 0.41
CA LEU A 70 -6.42 -6.95 0.89
C LEU A 70 -6.48 -8.46 0.65
N MET A 71 -7.64 -9.07 0.88
CA MET A 71 -7.84 -10.51 0.62
C MET A 71 -7.78 -10.84 -0.88
N TRP A 72 -8.32 -9.97 -1.72
CA TRP A 72 -8.21 -10.11 -3.17
C TRP A 72 -6.77 -9.91 -3.68
N MET A 73 -6.04 -8.95 -3.11
CA MET A 73 -4.63 -8.70 -3.45
C MET A 73 -3.70 -9.86 -3.10
N LYS A 74 -4.01 -10.68 -2.07
CA LYS A 74 -3.22 -11.88 -1.72
C LYS A 74 -3.05 -12.84 -2.91
N LEU A 75 -4.04 -12.90 -3.79
CA LEU A 75 -4.06 -13.82 -4.93
C LEU A 75 -3.38 -13.22 -6.18
N ARG A 76 -2.90 -11.98 -6.11
CA ARG A 76 -2.37 -11.24 -7.26
C ARG A 76 -0.90 -10.87 -7.06
N ARG A 77 -0.15 -10.84 -8.18
CA ARG A 77 1.27 -10.45 -8.17
C ARG A 77 1.46 -8.94 -7.97
N LYS A 78 0.58 -8.12 -8.57
CA LYS A 78 0.55 -6.66 -8.46
C LYS A 78 -0.86 -6.13 -8.72
N THR A 79 -1.15 -4.92 -8.25
CA THR A 79 -2.36 -4.16 -8.59
C THR A 79 -2.13 -2.65 -8.58
N SER A 80 -3.11 -1.85 -9.04
CA SER A 80 -3.11 -0.38 -8.98
C SER A 80 -4.38 0.19 -8.32
N SER A 81 -4.43 1.50 -8.09
CA SER A 81 -5.62 2.15 -7.51
C SER A 81 -6.81 2.11 -8.47
N ILE A 82 -6.57 2.15 -9.79
CA ILE A 82 -7.61 2.02 -10.82
C ILE A 82 -8.26 0.65 -10.75
N GLU A 83 -7.46 -0.42 -10.73
CA GLU A 83 -8.01 -1.78 -10.69
C GLU A 83 -8.82 -2.04 -9.40
N ILE A 84 -8.39 -1.47 -8.27
CA ILE A 84 -9.15 -1.55 -7.02
C ILE A 84 -10.48 -0.81 -7.16
N SER A 85 -10.44 0.41 -7.70
CA SER A 85 -11.63 1.25 -7.89
C SER A 85 -12.68 0.57 -8.77
N GLU A 86 -12.26 0.03 -9.91
CA GLU A 86 -13.13 -0.68 -10.84
C GLU A 86 -13.68 -1.98 -10.24
N LYS A 87 -12.87 -2.72 -9.48
CA LYS A 87 -13.25 -4.04 -8.96
C LYS A 87 -14.23 -3.98 -7.79
N PHE A 88 -14.07 -2.98 -6.92
CA PHE A 88 -14.83 -2.87 -5.65
C PHE A 88 -15.79 -1.68 -5.64
N GLU A 89 -15.92 -0.95 -6.76
CA GLU A 89 -16.76 0.25 -6.88
C GLU A 89 -16.42 1.31 -5.81
N ILE A 90 -15.15 1.36 -5.40
CA ILE A 90 -14.64 2.36 -4.45
C ILE A 90 -14.16 3.57 -5.24
N GLU A 91 -14.46 4.77 -4.76
CA GLU A 91 -13.95 6.01 -5.36
C GLU A 91 -12.43 5.99 -5.54
N LEU A 92 -11.96 6.36 -6.75
CA LEU A 92 -10.55 6.29 -7.12
C LEU A 92 -9.65 7.08 -6.17
N GLU A 93 -10.07 8.27 -5.72
CA GLU A 93 -9.31 9.08 -4.76
C GLU A 93 -9.10 8.35 -3.43
N ARG A 94 -10.13 7.64 -2.94
CA ARG A 94 -10.03 6.81 -1.73
C ARG A 94 -9.04 5.65 -1.94
N CYS A 95 -9.04 5.04 -3.13
CA CYS A 95 -8.09 3.97 -3.48
C CYS A 95 -6.65 4.49 -3.51
N VAL A 96 -6.39 5.67 -4.09
CA VAL A 96 -5.06 6.29 -4.10
C VAL A 96 -4.58 6.59 -2.68
N LYS A 97 -5.45 7.14 -1.82
CA LYS A 97 -5.15 7.37 -0.39
C LYS A 97 -4.83 6.07 0.34
N PHE A 98 -5.57 5.00 0.05
CA PHE A 98 -5.34 3.68 0.63
C PHE A 98 -4.00 3.07 0.19
N VAL A 99 -3.65 3.16 -1.10
CA VAL A 99 -2.35 2.69 -1.60
C VAL A 99 -1.21 3.48 -0.97
N ARG A 100 -1.33 4.80 -0.86
CA ARG A 100 -0.36 5.66 -0.17
C ARG A 100 -0.20 5.26 1.30
N PHE A 101 -1.31 5.07 2.01
CA PHE A 101 -1.32 4.59 3.39
C PHE A 101 -0.60 3.24 3.53
N GLY A 102 -0.89 2.29 2.64
CA GLY A 102 -0.28 0.97 2.69
C GLY A 102 1.22 0.99 2.42
N LEU A 103 1.70 1.85 1.52
CA LEU A 103 3.14 2.05 1.28
C LEU A 103 3.82 2.70 2.50
N GLN A 104 3.20 3.69 3.14
CA GLN A 104 3.73 4.34 4.35
C GLN A 104 3.86 3.38 5.53
N ASN A 105 2.92 2.44 5.66
CA ASN A 105 2.87 1.49 6.78
C ASN A 105 3.48 0.12 6.42
N SER A 106 4.23 0.02 5.32
CA SER A 106 4.86 -1.24 4.87
C SER A 106 3.87 -2.40 4.66
N LEU A 107 2.58 -2.10 4.46
CA LEU A 107 1.55 -3.05 4.07
C LEU A 107 1.70 -3.44 2.60
N PHE A 108 2.12 -2.47 1.78
CA PHE A 108 2.43 -2.63 0.38
C PHE A 108 3.89 -2.36 0.12
N ILE A 109 4.41 -3.00 -0.92
CA ILE A 109 5.70 -2.70 -1.51
C ILE A 109 5.48 -2.35 -2.98
N SER A 110 6.30 -1.42 -3.48
CA SER A 110 6.31 -1.08 -4.89
C SER A 110 6.55 -2.34 -5.72
N GLY A 111 5.68 -2.58 -6.69
CA GLY A 111 6.04 -3.44 -7.81
C GLY A 111 6.94 -2.63 -8.73
N LEU A 112 8.25 -2.55 -8.44
CA LEU A 112 9.22 -2.00 -9.38
C LEU A 112 9.13 -2.81 -10.69
N GLY A 113 8.53 -2.19 -11.71
CA GLY A 113 8.64 -2.56 -13.13
C GLY A 113 8.05 -3.90 -13.56
N ASN A 114 7.48 -3.93 -14.76
CA ASN A 114 7.96 -4.90 -15.74
C ASN A 114 9.08 -4.21 -16.52
#